data_AF-A0A7C6XHB1-F1
#
_entry.id   AF-A0A7C6XHB1-F1
#
_cell.length_a   1.000
_cell.length_b   1.000
_cell.length_c   1.000
_cell.angle_alpha   90.00
_cell.angle_beta   90.00
_cell.angle_gamma   90.00
#
_symmetry.space_group_name_H-M   'P 1'
#
loop_
_entity.id
_entity.type
_entity.pdbx_description
1 polymer ?
#
loop_
_entity_poly.entity_id
_entity_poly.type
_entity_poly.pdbx_seq_one_letter_code
_entity_poly.pdbx_strand_id
1 'polypeptide(L)'
;RAALWRAIVVLCGRRGRGLLARLAGPQPTSWRYPLYVALHHAALGARLCEEAGCPPVVVRLVRLHDAESWEGAPELVGYLTALRAADEAS
;
A
#
# COMPACT_ATOMS: atom_id res chain seq x y z
N ARG A 1 -4.91 -17.43 -10.52
CA ARG A 1 -5.12 -16.06 -11.09
C ARG A 1 -4.44 -14.95 -10.27
N ALA A 2 -4.45 -15.00 -8.92
CA ALA A 2 -3.75 -14.03 -8.07
C ALA A 2 -2.22 -13.91 -8.28
N ALA A 3 -1.54 -15.01 -8.64
CA ALA A 3 -0.08 -15.03 -8.82
C ALA A 3 0.43 -14.19 -10.00
N LEU A 4 -0.27 -14.22 -11.15
CA LEU A 4 0.10 -13.42 -12.33
C LEU A 4 -0.04 -11.92 -12.05
N TRP A 5 -1.06 -11.56 -11.28
CA TRP A 5 -1.32 -10.19 -10.89
C TRP A 5 -0.23 -9.64 -9.97
N ARG A 6 0.14 -10.40 -8.93
CA ARG A 6 1.27 -10.07 -8.03
C ARG A 6 2.56 -9.87 -8.80
N ALA A 7 2.87 -10.74 -9.78
CA ALA A 7 4.06 -10.59 -10.62
C ALA A 7 4.06 -9.28 -11.43
N ILE A 8 2.91 -8.88 -12.00
CA ILE A 8 2.77 -7.62 -12.74
C ILE A 8 2.96 -6.40 -11.80
N VAL A 9 2.37 -6.43 -10.60
CA VAL A 9 2.55 -5.37 -9.59
C VAL A 9 4.01 -5.23 -9.20
N VAL A 10 4.69 -6.33 -8.89
CA VAL A 10 6.11 -6.31 -8.51
C VAL A 10 6.97 -5.80 -9.67
N LEU A 11 6.73 -6.24 -10.91
CA LEU A 11 7.47 -5.80 -12.09
C LEU A 11 7.26 -4.31 -12.38
N CYS A 12 6.04 -3.80 -12.21
CA CYS A 12 5.72 -2.38 -12.38
C CYS A 12 6.26 -1.54 -11.21
N GLY A 13 6.22 -2.06 -9.97
CA GLY A 13 6.78 -1.43 -8.78
C GLY A 13 8.29 -1.27 -8.83
N ARG A 14 9.01 -2.28 -9.34
CA ARG A 14 10.47 -2.22 -9.57
C ARG A 14 10.89 -1.16 -10.60
N ARG A 15 9.99 -0.73 -11.48
CA ARG A 15 10.21 0.39 -12.43
C ARG A 15 9.84 1.77 -11.85
N GLY A 16 9.37 1.82 -10.60
CA GLY A 16 9.05 3.03 -9.86
C GLY A 16 7.56 3.41 -9.86
N ARG A 17 7.14 4.14 -8.82
CA ARG A 17 5.75 4.58 -8.59
C ARG A 17 5.15 5.35 -9.79
N GLY A 18 6.00 6.05 -10.56
CA GLY A 18 5.58 6.86 -11.71
C GLY A 18 4.96 6.07 -12.86
N LEU A 19 5.49 4.88 -13.20
CA LEU A 19 4.92 4.05 -14.27
C LEU A 19 3.60 3.42 -13.83
N LEU A 20 3.54 2.96 -12.57
CA LEU A 20 2.32 2.46 -11.93
C LEU A 20 1.21 3.50 -11.92
N ALA A 21 1.51 4.76 -11.55
CA ALA A 21 0.55 5.84 -11.54
C ALA A 21 -0.09 6.11 -12.92
N ARG A 22 0.67 5.96 -14.00
CA ARG A 22 0.16 6.14 -15.38
C ARG A 22 -0.71 4.98 -15.86
N LEU A 23 -0.45 3.77 -15.36
CA LEU A 23 -1.14 2.55 -15.79
C LEU A 23 -2.30 2.14 -14.87
N ALA A 24 -2.34 2.63 -13.63
CA ALA A 24 -3.44 2.41 -12.70
C ALA A 24 -4.74 3.06 -13.18
N GLY A 25 -5.88 2.49 -12.78
CA GLY A 25 -7.20 3.08 -13.02
C GLY A 25 -8.20 2.63 -11.96
N PRO A 26 -9.07 3.51 -11.44
CA PRO A 26 -9.93 3.21 -10.29
C PRO A 26 -11.15 2.32 -10.62
N GLN A 27 -11.42 2.05 -11.90
CA GLN A 27 -12.62 1.32 -12.33
C GLN A 27 -12.56 -0.16 -11.97
N PRO A 28 -13.37 -0.69 -11.04
CA PRO A 28 -13.22 -2.06 -10.50
C PRO A 28 -13.29 -3.20 -11.52
N THR A 29 -14.01 -2.97 -12.62
CA THR A 29 -14.16 -3.94 -13.72
C THR A 29 -13.00 -3.90 -14.72
N SER A 30 -12.08 -2.94 -14.60
CA SER A 30 -10.94 -2.78 -15.48
C SER A 30 -9.77 -3.69 -15.06
N TRP A 31 -9.03 -4.20 -16.03
CA TRP A 31 -7.75 -4.86 -15.79
C TRP A 31 -6.71 -3.94 -15.13
N ARG A 32 -6.91 -2.62 -15.18
CA ARG A 32 -6.08 -1.60 -14.51
C ARG A 32 -6.38 -1.45 -13.02
N TYR A 33 -7.53 -1.94 -12.56
CA TYR A 33 -7.95 -1.81 -11.16
C TYR A 33 -6.99 -2.42 -10.18
N PRO A 34 -6.45 -3.62 -10.42
CA PRO A 34 -5.56 -4.19 -9.44
C PRO A 34 -4.25 -3.37 -9.33
N LEU A 35 -3.83 -2.61 -10.38
CA LEU A 35 -2.65 -1.70 -10.31
C LEU A 35 -2.98 -0.51 -9.41
N TYR A 36 -4.22 -0.02 -9.50
CA TYR A 36 -4.74 1.01 -8.63
C TYR A 36 -4.77 0.54 -7.17
N VAL A 37 -5.25 -0.68 -6.92
CA VAL A 37 -5.22 -1.26 -5.57
C VAL A 37 -3.79 -1.35 -5.06
N ALA A 38 -2.84 -1.82 -5.86
CA ALA A 38 -1.44 -1.88 -5.46
C ALA A 38 -0.83 -0.49 -5.19
N LEU A 39 -1.15 0.52 -5.99
CA LEU A 39 -0.64 1.88 -5.79
C LEU A 39 -1.21 2.55 -4.54
N HIS A 40 -2.46 2.24 -4.19
CA HIS A 40 -3.20 2.85 -3.09
C HIS A 40 -3.42 1.90 -1.91
N HIS A 41 -2.70 0.78 -1.84
CA HIS A 41 -2.96 -0.29 -0.87
C HIS A 41 -2.91 0.19 0.58
N ALA A 42 -1.97 1.07 0.93
CA ALA A 42 -1.88 1.66 2.26
C ALA A 42 -3.13 2.48 2.63
N ALA A 43 -3.62 3.31 1.71
CA ALA A 43 -4.81 4.12 1.93
C ALA A 43 -6.09 3.27 1.99
N LEU A 44 -6.22 2.28 1.10
CA LEU A 44 -7.36 1.36 1.07
C LEU A 44 -7.39 0.48 2.31
N GLY A 45 -6.25 -0.08 2.72
CA GLY A 45 -6.12 -0.87 3.94
C GLY A 45 -6.44 -0.06 5.19
N ALA A 46 -5.98 1.19 5.26
CA ALA A 46 -6.31 2.07 6.38
C ALA A 46 -7.82 2.33 6.51
N ARG A 47 -8.53 2.49 5.38
CA ARG A 47 -10.00 2.61 5.38
C ARG A 47 -10.67 1.34 5.90
N LEU A 48 -10.21 0.17 5.47
CA LEU A 48 -10.72 -1.11 5.98
C LEU A 48 -10.49 -1.27 7.49
N CYS A 49 -9.33 -0.85 8.00
CA CYS A 49 -9.05 -0.84 9.44
C CYS A 49 -10.00 0.11 10.20
N GLU A 50 -10.26 1.29 9.64
CA GLU A 50 -11.18 2.27 10.21
C GLU A 50 -12.61 1.73 10.26
N GLU A 51 -13.09 1.14 9.15
CA GLU A 51 -14.40 0.48 9.06
C GLU A 51 -14.53 -0.71 10.03
N ALA A 52 -13.44 -1.42 10.30
CA ALA A 52 -13.38 -2.50 11.28
C ALA A 52 -13.28 -2.03 12.74
N GLY A 53 -13.23 -0.71 12.99
CA GLY A 53 -13.12 -0.15 14.34
C GLY A 53 -11.73 -0.33 14.97
N CYS A 54 -10.67 -0.47 14.17
CA CYS A 54 -9.32 -0.56 14.68
C CYS A 54 -8.91 0.73 15.42
N PRO A 55 -7.98 0.64 16.40
CA PRO A 55 -7.46 1.82 17.08
C PRO A 55 -6.86 2.85 16.11
N PRO A 56 -6.98 4.17 16.36
CA PRO A 56 -6.47 5.21 15.46
C PRO A 56 -4.99 5.08 15.12
N VAL A 57 -4.18 4.59 16.08
CA VAL A 57 -2.75 4.32 15.87
C VAL A 57 -2.52 3.24 14.81
N VAL A 58 -3.33 2.19 14.78
CA VAL A 58 -3.24 1.11 13.78
C VAL A 58 -3.61 1.64 12.40
N VAL A 59 -4.70 2.41 12.30
CA VAL A 59 -5.12 3.06 11.04
C VAL A 59 -4.00 3.95 10.50
N ARG A 60 -3.34 4.72 11.38
CA ARG A 60 -2.22 5.60 10.99
C ARG A 60 -0.97 4.82 10.57
N LEU A 61 -0.65 3.71 11.24
CA LEU A 61 0.45 2.82 10.83
C LEU A 61 0.22 2.23 9.45
N VAL A 62 -0.96 1.65 9.21
CA VAL A 62 -1.34 1.09 7.90
C VAL A 62 -1.37 2.17 6.83
N ARG A 63 -1.76 3.40 7.15
CA ARG A 63 -1.74 4.49 6.15
C ARG A 63 -0.33 4.93 5.75
N LEU A 64 0.65 4.84 6.66
CA LEU A 64 1.99 5.40 6.48
C LEU A 64 3.07 4.37 6.11
N HIS A 65 2.83 3.06 6.24
CA HIS A 65 3.87 2.03 6.06
C HIS A 65 4.54 2.07 4.67
N ASP A 66 3.82 2.46 3.61
CA ASP A 66 4.33 2.58 2.23
C ASP A 66 4.69 4.02 1.83
N ALA A 67 4.75 4.97 2.77
CA ALA A 67 5.14 6.36 2.48
C ALA A 67 6.66 6.49 2.21
N GLU A 68 7.04 7.41 1.32
CA GLU A 68 8.46 7.68 1.01
C GLU A 68 9.20 8.35 2.19
N SER A 69 8.48 9.11 3.02
CA SER A 69 9.00 9.78 4.21
C SER A 69 8.01 9.70 5.38
N TRP A 70 8.53 9.71 6.60
CA TRP A 70 7.79 9.67 7.86
C TRP A 70 8.04 10.89 8.75
N GLU A 71 8.51 12.01 8.19
CA GLU A 71 8.86 13.24 8.94
C GLU A 71 7.74 13.75 9.88
N GLY A 72 6.47 13.53 9.53
CA GLY A 72 5.31 13.91 10.36
C GLY A 72 4.83 12.85 11.36
N ALA A 73 5.60 11.79 11.60
CA ALA A 73 5.26 10.71 12.53
C ALA A 73 6.49 10.09 13.22
N PRO A 74 7.42 10.90 13.81
CA PRO A 74 8.63 10.39 14.45
C PRO A 74 8.35 9.34 15.53
N GLU A 75 7.24 9.47 16.24
CA GLU A 75 6.79 8.56 17.30
C GLU A 75 6.40 7.17 16.79
N LEU A 76 6.16 7.02 15.48
CA LEU A 76 5.77 5.76 14.86
C LEU A 76 6.90 5.08 14.11
N VAL A 77 8.07 5.72 13.96
CA VAL A 77 9.17 5.24 13.10
C VAL A 77 9.56 3.80 13.42
N GLY A 78 9.72 3.44 14.70
CA GLY A 78 10.08 2.07 15.08
C GLY A 78 9.03 1.03 14.64
N TYR A 79 7.75 1.33 14.80
CA TYR A 79 6.66 0.46 14.36
C TYR A 79 6.56 0.40 12.83
N LEU A 80 6.75 1.53 12.15
CA LEU A 80 6.73 1.61 10.69
C LEU A 80 7.89 0.85 10.05
N THR A 81 9.08 0.88 10.66
CA THR A 81 10.23 0.06 10.26
C THR A 81 9.92 -1.43 10.41
N ALA A 82 9.40 -1.84 11.57
CA ALA A 82 9.03 -3.24 11.79
C ALA A 82 7.93 -3.72 10.83
N LEU A 83 6.92 -2.89 10.60
CA LEU A 83 5.82 -3.20 9.69
C LEU A 83 6.28 -3.32 8.24
N ARG A 84 7.13 -2.40 7.75
CA ARG A 84 7.70 -2.47 6.40
C ARG A 84 8.54 -3.74 6.20
N ALA A 85 9.35 -4.09 7.19
CA ALA A 85 10.14 -5.33 7.15
C ALA A 85 9.26 -6.58 7.10
N ALA A 86 8.12 -6.59 7.79
CA ALA A 86 7.18 -7.70 7.75
C ALA A 86 6.49 -7.82 6.37
N ASP A 87 6.11 -6.70 5.76
CA ASP A 87 5.51 -6.68 4.42
C ASP A 87 6.48 -7.17 3.34
N GLU A 88 7.74 -6.73 3.39
CA GLU A 88 8.79 -7.17 2.46
C GLU A 88 9.10 -8.67 2.57
N ALA A 89 8.83 -9.29 3.72
CA ALA A 89 9.06 -10.71 3.96
C ALA A 89 7.91 -11.65 3.52
N SER A 90 6.78 -11.10 3.04
CA SER A 90 5.53 -11.83 2.71
C SER A 90 5.24 -12.00 1.21
#